data_AF-A0AAX1VYN4-F1
#
_entry.id   AF-A0AAX1VYN4-F1
#
_cell.length_a   1.000
_cell.length_b   1.000
_cell.length_c   1.000
_cell.angle_alpha   90.00
_cell.angle_beta   90.00
_cell.angle_gamma   90.00
#
_symmetry.space_group_name_H-M   'P 1'
#
loop_
_entity.id
_entity.type
_entity.pdbx_description
1 polymer ?
#
loop_
_entity_poly.entity_id
_entity_poly.type
_entity_poly.pdbx_seq_one_letter_code
_entity_poly.pdbx_strand_id
1 'polypeptide(L)'
;EEDRYSHTDLYDFQGNIDGAKKIVDLFRPQIEQQDKAFSSKVDKNFATVDKILAKYKTKDGGFETYDKVKENDRKALVGPVNTLAEDLSTLRGKLGLN
;
A
#
# COMPACT_ATOMS: atom_id res chain seq x y z
N GLU A 1 9.53 7.52 -23.18
CA GLU A 1 9.87 7.45 -21.75
C GLU A 1 8.93 6.42 -21.10
N GLU A 2 8.72 5.20 -21.60
CA GLU A 2 9.59 4.08 -22.04
C GLU A 2 10.60 3.58 -20.98
N ASP A 3 10.23 2.46 -20.37
CA ASP A 3 11.03 1.39 -19.74
C ASP A 3 12.16 1.78 -18.78
N ARG A 4 11.85 2.08 -17.50
CA ARG A 4 12.92 2.24 -16.50
C ARG A 4 12.78 1.53 -15.15
N TYR A 5 11.71 0.79 -14.86
CA TYR A 5 11.66 0.02 -13.61
C TYR A 5 11.16 -1.41 -13.87
N SER A 6 11.74 -2.34 -13.14
CA SER A 6 12.01 -3.72 -13.50
C SER A 6 10.76 -4.60 -13.64
N HIS A 7 10.86 -5.66 -14.44
CA HIS A 7 9.85 -6.73 -14.52
C HIS A 7 9.63 -7.53 -13.20
N THR A 8 10.14 -7.04 -12.05
CA THR A 8 9.87 -7.46 -10.67
C THR A 8 8.86 -6.56 -9.93
N ASP A 9 8.34 -5.53 -10.61
CA ASP A 9 7.57 -4.42 -10.02
C ASP A 9 6.43 -4.81 -9.07
N LEU A 10 5.71 -5.92 -9.28
CA LEU A 10 4.60 -6.30 -8.39
C LEU A 10 5.06 -6.93 -7.07
N TYR A 11 6.16 -7.69 -7.06
CA TYR A 11 6.73 -8.22 -5.82
C TYR A 11 7.34 -7.11 -4.97
N ASP A 12 8.10 -6.23 -5.61
CA ASP A 12 8.72 -5.08 -4.95
C ASP A 12 7.64 -4.14 -4.39
N PHE A 13 6.58 -3.92 -5.17
CA PHE A 13 5.48 -3.09 -4.72
C PHE A 13 4.70 -3.72 -3.58
N GLN A 14 4.38 -5.02 -3.63
CA GLN A 14 3.77 -5.72 -2.49
C GLN A 14 4.67 -5.65 -1.25
N GLY A 15 5.99 -5.86 -1.39
CA GLY A 15 6.94 -5.77 -0.28
C GLY A 15 6.96 -4.40 0.38
N ASN A 16 6.90 -3.32 -0.41
CA ASN A 16 6.79 -1.96 0.12
C ASN A 16 5.48 -1.73 0.88
N ILE A 17 4.35 -2.23 0.35
CA ILE A 17 3.04 -2.13 1.00
C ILE A 17 3.02 -2.95 2.31
N ASP A 18 3.56 -4.15 2.30
CA ASP A 18 3.65 -5.01 3.49
C ASP A 18 4.54 -4.38 4.57
N GLY A 19 5.68 -3.81 4.18
CA GLY A 19 6.57 -3.09 5.09
C GLY A 19 5.89 -1.88 5.72
N ALA A 20 5.20 -1.07 4.92
CA ALA A 20 4.42 0.07 5.40
C ALA A 20 3.30 -0.36 6.36
N LYS A 21 2.54 -1.41 5.99
CA LYS A 21 1.48 -1.97 6.83
C LYS A 21 2.01 -2.47 8.16
N LYS A 22 3.18 -3.12 8.14
CA LYS A 22 3.83 -3.60 9.35
C LYS A 22 4.18 -2.46 10.31
N ILE A 23 4.64 -1.32 9.79
CA ILE A 23 4.89 -0.12 10.61
C ILE A 23 3.58 0.34 11.26
N VAL A 24 2.49 0.46 10.50
CA VAL A 24 1.18 0.84 11.04
C VAL A 24 0.72 -0.12 12.14
N ASP A 25 0.85 -1.42 11.91
CA ASP A 25 0.45 -2.45 12.86
C ASP A 25 1.24 -2.39 14.18
N LEU A 26 2.54 -2.07 14.13
CA LEU A 26 3.37 -1.92 15.33
C LEU A 26 2.90 -0.75 16.21
N PHE A 27 2.38 0.33 15.60
CA PHE A 27 1.89 1.50 16.33
C PHE A 27 0.37 1.49 16.56
N ARG A 28 -0.35 0.50 16.04
CA ARG A 28 -1.82 0.41 16.09
C ARG A 28 -2.40 0.55 17.50
N PRO A 29 -1.88 -0.09 18.56
CA PRO A 29 -2.44 0.06 19.90
C PRO A 29 -2.43 1.50 20.42
N GLN A 30 -1.37 2.26 20.10
CA GLN A 30 -1.23 3.66 20.50
C GLN A 30 -2.17 4.55 19.68
N ILE A 31 -2.22 4.33 18.37
CA ILE A 31 -3.06 5.11 17.47
C ILE A 31 -4.55 4.86 17.71
N GLU A 32 -4.97 3.64 18.01
CA GLU A 32 -6.37 3.36 18.33
C GLU A 32 -6.82 3.92 19.67
N GLN A 33 -5.90 4.17 20.62
CA GLN A 33 -6.24 4.92 21.83
C GLN A 33 -6.49 6.40 21.52
N GLN A 34 -5.77 6.96 20.55
CA GLN A 34 -5.85 8.37 20.18
C GLN A 34 -6.96 8.67 19.16
N ASP A 35 -7.07 7.85 18.11
CA ASP A 35 -7.91 8.07 16.94
C ASP A 35 -8.21 6.74 16.19
N LYS A 36 -9.24 6.02 16.65
CA LYS A 36 -9.72 4.79 15.99
C LYS A 36 -10.23 5.01 14.57
N ALA A 37 -10.78 6.19 14.29
CA ALA A 37 -11.32 6.50 12.98
C ALA A 37 -10.19 6.59 11.95
N PHE A 38 -9.07 7.21 12.33
CA PHE A 38 -7.85 7.21 11.53
C PHE A 38 -7.30 5.80 11.32
N SER A 39 -7.16 4.98 12.37
CA SER A 39 -6.72 3.57 12.21
C SER A 39 -7.58 2.82 11.18
N SER A 40 -8.91 2.94 11.30
CA SER A 40 -9.86 2.31 10.37
C SER A 40 -9.79 2.87 8.94
N LYS A 41 -9.44 4.15 8.77
CA LYS A 41 -9.22 4.78 7.46
C LYS A 41 -7.99 4.17 6.80
N VAL A 42 -6.86 4.11 7.52
CA VAL A 42 -5.60 3.56 7.02
C VAL A 42 -5.77 2.11 6.57
N ASP A 43 -6.50 1.30 7.36
CA ASP A 43 -6.82 -0.09 6.99
C ASP A 43 -7.56 -0.21 5.66
N LYS A 44 -8.56 0.65 5.43
CA LYS A 44 -9.32 0.66 4.18
C LYS A 44 -8.45 1.05 2.99
N ASN A 45 -7.50 1.95 3.20
CA ASN A 45 -6.58 2.38 2.14
C ASN A 45 -5.60 1.27 1.77
N PHE A 46 -5.04 0.55 2.76
CA PHE A 46 -4.25 -0.66 2.48
C PHE A 46 -5.07 -1.72 1.76
N ALA A 47 -6.28 -2.01 2.24
CA ALA A 47 -7.16 -2.99 1.61
C ALA A 47 -7.51 -2.64 0.16
N THR A 48 -7.59 -1.35 -0.18
CA THR A 48 -7.82 -0.88 -1.54
C THR A 48 -6.65 -1.22 -2.46
N VAL A 49 -5.41 -0.96 -2.02
CA VAL A 49 -4.21 -1.32 -2.78
C VAL A 49 -4.06 -2.83 -2.90
N ASP A 50 -4.20 -3.55 -1.78
CA ASP A 50 -4.13 -5.01 -1.72
C ASP A 50 -5.12 -5.65 -2.71
N LYS A 51 -6.34 -5.11 -2.81
CA LYS A 51 -7.37 -5.61 -3.74
C LYS A 51 -6.98 -5.42 -5.20
N ILE A 52 -6.26 -4.35 -5.55
CA ILE A 52 -5.78 -4.15 -6.92
C ILE A 52 -4.64 -5.12 -7.22
N LEU A 53 -3.67 -5.26 -6.31
CA LEU A 53 -2.56 -6.21 -6.44
C LEU A 53 -3.03 -7.66 -6.54
N ALA A 54 -4.05 -8.04 -5.75
CA ALA A 54 -4.62 -9.37 -5.76
C ALA A 54 -5.17 -9.81 -7.13
N LYS A 55 -5.55 -8.88 -8.01
CA LYS A 55 -5.98 -9.20 -9.39
C LYS A 55 -4.88 -9.86 -10.22
N TYR A 56 -3.63 -9.66 -9.83
CA TYR A 56 -2.43 -10.10 -10.54
C TYR A 56 -1.73 -11.25 -9.82
N LYS A 57 -2.35 -11.84 -8.80
CA LYS A 57 -1.82 -13.05 -8.16
C LYS A 57 -2.04 -14.27 -9.06
N THR A 58 -0.99 -15.07 -9.22
CA THR A 58 -1.05 -16.35 -9.93
C THR A 58 -1.57 -17.45 -9.00
N LYS A 59 -2.03 -18.57 -9.58
CA LYS A 59 -2.64 -19.68 -8.81
C LYS A 59 -1.67 -20.38 -7.86
N ASP A 60 -0.37 -20.31 -8.15
CA ASP A 60 0.73 -20.84 -7.34
C ASP A 60 1.20 -19.85 -6.25
N GLY A 61 0.52 -18.72 -6.07
CA GLY A 61 0.79 -17.74 -5.01
C GLY A 61 1.79 -16.64 -5.40
N GLY A 62 2.34 -16.71 -6.61
CA GLY A 62 3.18 -15.67 -7.18
C GLY A 62 2.41 -14.46 -7.72
N PHE A 63 3.09 -13.64 -8.51
CA PHE A 63 2.50 -12.55 -9.27
C PHE A 63 2.73 -12.75 -10.77
N GLU A 64 1.77 -12.28 -11.55
CA GLU A 64 1.92 -12.06 -12.99
C GLU A 64 3.07 -11.07 -13.25
N THR A 65 3.63 -11.11 -14.45
CA THR A 65 4.63 -10.13 -14.87
C THR A 65 3.99 -8.75 -15.09
N TYR A 66 4.75 -7.68 -14.86
CA TYR A 66 4.21 -6.31 -14.86
C TYR A 66 3.59 -5.86 -16.20
N ASP A 67 3.97 -6.48 -17.33
CA ASP A 67 3.33 -6.25 -18.64
C ASP A 67 1.86 -6.67 -18.66
N LYS A 68 1.42 -7.55 -17.76
CA LYS A 68 0.01 -7.95 -17.61
C LYS A 68 -0.82 -6.93 -16.85
N VAL A 69 -0.20 -5.95 -16.19
CA VAL A 69 -0.92 -4.92 -15.46
C VAL A 69 -1.65 -4.03 -16.45
N LYS A 70 -2.97 -3.90 -16.29
CA LYS A 70 -3.80 -3.06 -17.15
C LYS A 70 -3.50 -1.60 -16.86
N GLU A 71 -3.48 -0.75 -17.89
CA GLU A 71 -3.24 0.69 -17.74
C GLU A 71 -4.23 1.34 -16.76
N ASN A 72 -5.51 0.93 -16.81
CA ASN A 72 -6.53 1.41 -15.87
C ASN A 72 -6.21 1.06 -14.42
N ASP A 73 -5.65 -0.13 -14.16
CA ASP A 73 -5.26 -0.52 -12.80
C ASP A 73 -3.98 0.19 -12.36
N ARG A 74 -3.03 0.45 -13.27
CA ARG A 74 -1.87 1.32 -12.97
C ARG A 74 -2.32 2.72 -12.52
N LYS A 75 -3.24 3.33 -13.27
CA LYS A 75 -3.83 4.64 -12.89
C LYS A 75 -4.62 4.56 -11.58
N ALA A 76 -5.34 3.45 -11.36
CA ALA A 76 -6.10 3.24 -10.14
C ALA A 76 -5.22 3.04 -8.90
N LEU A 77 -3.93 2.71 -9.03
CA LEU A 77 -2.99 2.62 -7.92
C LEU A 77 -2.44 3.97 -7.47
N VAL A 78 -2.31 4.94 -8.38
CA VAL A 78 -1.69 6.26 -8.08
C VAL A 78 -2.37 6.95 -6.91
N GLY A 79 -3.70 7.07 -6.95
CA GLY A 79 -4.47 7.73 -5.88
C GLY A 79 -4.29 7.06 -4.53
N PRO A 80 -4.64 5.77 -4.39
CA PRO A 80 -4.47 5.01 -3.14
C PRO A 80 -3.05 5.03 -2.58
N VAL A 81 -2.01 4.93 -3.43
CA VAL A 81 -0.61 4.99 -2.99
C VAL A 81 -0.26 6.37 -2.42
N ASN A 82 -0.68 7.45 -3.09
CA ASN A 82 -0.48 8.79 -2.57
C ASN A 82 -1.20 8.98 -1.23
N THR A 83 -2.43 8.47 -1.10
CA THR A 83 -3.17 8.50 0.16
C THR A 83 -2.45 7.72 1.26
N LEU A 84 -1.86 6.56 0.97
CA LEU A 84 -1.05 5.83 1.96
C LEU A 84 0.19 6.61 2.39
N ALA A 85 0.85 7.30 1.47
CA ALA A 85 2.00 8.16 1.82
C ALA A 85 1.58 9.31 2.76
N GLU A 86 0.44 9.95 2.48
CA GLU A 86 -0.14 10.98 3.35
C GLU A 86 -0.55 10.44 4.72
N ASP A 87 -1.14 9.24 4.75
CA ASP A 87 -1.52 8.56 5.99
C ASP A 87 -0.29 8.23 6.84
N LEU A 88 0.80 7.74 6.25
CA LEU A 88 2.05 7.49 6.97
C LEU A 88 2.71 8.78 7.50
N SER A 89 2.64 9.87 6.73
CA SER A 89 3.07 11.19 7.20
C SER A 89 2.23 11.67 8.39
N THR A 90 0.91 11.49 8.30
CA THR A 90 -0.04 11.83 9.38
C THR A 90 0.20 10.96 10.62
N LEU A 91 0.47 9.66 10.43
CA LEU A 91 0.81 8.72 11.49
C LEU A 91 2.05 9.21 12.27
N ARG A 92 3.12 9.59 11.57
CA ARG A 92 4.33 10.17 12.18
C ARG A 92 3.98 11.37 13.06
N GLY A 93 3.10 12.25 12.57
CA GLY A 93 2.63 13.42 13.33
C GLY A 93 1.81 13.07 14.56
N LYS A 94 0.92 12.08 14.45
CA LYS A 94 0.11 11.58 15.59
C LYS A 94 0.97 10.93 16.68
N LEU A 95 2.07 10.29 16.29
CA LEU A 95 3.08 9.73 17.20
C LEU A 95 4.00 10.80 17.82
N GLY A 96 3.89 12.08 17.42
CA GLY A 96 4.72 13.16 17.94
C GLY A 96 6.17 13.14 17.45
N LEU A 97 6.45 12.47 16.32
CA LEU A 97 7.81 12.29 15.78
C LEU A 97 8.23 13.40 14.80
N ASN A 98 7.77 14.65 15.03
CA ASN A 98 7.89 15.78 14.10
C ASN A 98 9.29 16.39 14.04
#